data_AF-A0A7S2P9Q6-F1
#
_entry.id   AF-A0A7S2P9Q6-F1
#
_cell.length_a   1.000
_cell.length_b   1.000
_cell.length_c   1.000
_cell.angle_alpha   90.00
_cell.angle_beta   90.00
_cell.angle_gamma   90.00
#
_symmetry.space_group_name_H-M   'P 1'
#
loop_
_entity.id
_entity.type
_entity.pdbx_description
1 polymer ?
#
loop_
_entity_poly.entity_id
_entity_poly.type
_entity_poly.pdbx_seq_one_letter_code
_entity_poly.pdbx_strand_id
1 'polypeptide(L)'
;HGSALEYAADNLRADPVIVLEAVKKHGGILEYAAASLRADPIIVREAVRNYVDALRYAAVDVRADPTIVLEAVKQNGSALEYATAKLRADPAIVLEAVK
;
A
#
# COMPACT_ATOMS: atom_id res chain seq x y z
N HIS A 1 -15.70 4.65 10.24
CA HIS A 1 -16.11 5.89 9.55
C HIS A 1 -15.66 5.73 8.11
N GLY A 2 -16.60 5.54 7.17
CA GLY A 2 -16.26 5.43 5.74
C GLY A 2 -15.55 6.70 5.28
N SER A 3 -14.51 6.55 4.47
CA SER A 3 -13.73 7.70 3.98
C SER A 3 -14.60 8.52 3.03
N ALA A 4 -14.49 9.85 3.05
CA ALA A 4 -15.16 10.69 2.04
C ALA A 4 -14.75 10.31 0.60
N LEU A 5 -13.57 9.69 0.41
CA LEU A 5 -13.10 9.21 -0.88
C LEU A 5 -13.89 7.99 -1.41
N GLU A 6 -14.53 7.20 -0.52
CA GLU A 6 -15.36 6.05 -0.89
C GLU A 6 -16.55 6.46 -1.76
N TYR A 7 -17.14 7.61 -1.47
CA TYR A 7 -18.32 8.16 -2.14
C TYR A 7 -17.97 9.25 -3.17
N ALA A 8 -16.68 9.53 -3.35
CA ALA A 8 -16.22 10.56 -4.28
C ALA A 8 -16.39 10.09 -5.73
N ALA A 9 -16.63 11.04 -6.64
CA ALA A 9 -16.69 10.77 -8.07
C ALA A 9 -15.36 10.18 -8.57
N ASP A 10 -15.43 9.37 -9.65
CA ASP A 10 -14.27 8.62 -10.16
C ASP A 10 -13.07 9.52 -10.51
N ASN A 11 -13.32 10.75 -10.98
CA ASN A 11 -12.27 11.72 -11.26
C ASN A 11 -11.51 12.13 -9.99
N LEU A 12 -12.16 12.23 -8.83
CA LEU A 12 -11.53 12.56 -7.55
C LEU A 12 -10.78 11.34 -6.98
N ARG A 13 -11.31 10.13 -7.18
CA ARG A 13 -10.64 8.87 -6.82
C ARG A 13 -9.40 8.61 -7.68
N ALA A 14 -9.33 9.22 -8.87
CA ALA A 14 -8.21 9.18 -9.80
C ALA A 14 -7.29 10.42 -9.72
N ASP A 15 -7.61 11.41 -8.90
CA ASP A 15 -6.78 12.60 -8.72
C ASP A 15 -5.61 12.29 -7.76
N PRO A 16 -4.36 12.30 -8.23
CA PRO A 16 -3.22 11.92 -7.41
C PRO A 16 -2.99 12.87 -6.23
N VAL A 17 -3.33 14.16 -6.35
CA VAL A 17 -3.16 15.14 -5.27
C VAL A 17 -4.17 14.87 -4.16
N ILE A 18 -5.44 14.66 -4.52
CA ILE A 18 -6.50 14.36 -3.54
C ILE A 18 -6.20 13.05 -2.82
N VAL A 19 -5.87 12.00 -3.58
CA VAL A 19 -5.58 10.69 -2.99
C VAL A 19 -4.34 10.73 -2.11
N LEU A 20 -3.27 11.42 -2.54
CA LEU A 20 -2.05 11.55 -1.74
C LEU A 20 -2.32 12.24 -0.39
N GLU A 21 -3.06 13.36 -0.40
CA GLU A 21 -3.42 14.06 0.84
C GLU A 21 -4.34 13.23 1.75
N ALA A 22 -5.17 12.38 1.16
CA ALA A 22 -6.04 11.48 1.92
C ALA A 22 -5.23 10.34 2.57
N VAL A 23 -4.36 9.66 1.82
CA VAL A 23 -3.57 8.53 2.37
C VAL A 23 -2.56 8.97 3.43
N LYS A 24 -2.07 10.21 3.38
CA LYS A 24 -1.27 10.83 4.46
C LYS A 24 -2.01 10.90 5.80
N LYS A 25 -3.34 11.06 5.77
CA LYS A 25 -4.17 11.11 6.99
C LYS A 25 -4.59 9.72 7.43
N HIS A 26 -4.87 8.84 6.48
CA HIS A 26 -5.24 7.46 6.75
C HIS A 26 -4.90 6.55 5.56
N GLY A 27 -3.84 5.74 5.69
CA GLY A 27 -3.32 4.94 4.57
C GLY A 27 -4.32 3.91 4.01
N GLY A 28 -5.29 3.46 4.82
CA GLY A 28 -6.37 2.56 4.36
C GLY A 28 -7.25 3.15 3.25
N ILE A 29 -7.22 4.47 3.05
CA ILE A 29 -7.93 5.15 1.96
C ILE A 29 -7.48 4.67 0.58
N LEU A 30 -6.27 4.09 0.47
CA LEU A 30 -5.78 3.49 -0.76
C LEU A 30 -6.76 2.48 -1.37
N GLU A 31 -7.59 1.80 -0.56
CA GLU A 31 -8.66 0.90 -1.02
C GLU A 31 -9.59 1.55 -2.05
N TYR A 32 -9.89 2.84 -1.86
CA TYR A 32 -10.84 3.57 -2.68
C TYR A 32 -10.18 4.29 -3.86
N ALA A 33 -8.85 4.35 -3.94
CA ALA A 33 -8.18 5.01 -5.04
C ALA A 33 -8.39 4.27 -6.38
N ALA A 34 -8.31 5.02 -7.48
CA ALA A 34 -8.33 4.44 -8.82
C ALA A 34 -7.21 3.40 -8.99
N ALA A 35 -7.42 2.41 -9.86
CA ALA A 35 -6.45 1.33 -10.07
C ALA A 35 -5.06 1.85 -10.47
N SER A 36 -4.99 2.93 -11.25
CA SER A 36 -3.74 3.59 -11.62
C SER A 36 -2.96 4.11 -10.41
N LEU A 37 -3.66 4.68 -9.42
CA LEU A 37 -3.04 5.24 -8.22
C LEU A 37 -2.70 4.15 -7.19
N ARG A 38 -3.45 3.04 -7.17
CA ARG A 38 -3.05 1.82 -6.43
C ARG A 38 -1.81 1.15 -7.02
N ALA A 39 -1.47 1.47 -8.26
CA ALA A 39 -0.23 1.06 -8.92
C ALA A 39 0.90 2.11 -8.82
N ASP A 40 0.62 3.30 -8.28
CA ASP A 40 1.62 4.36 -8.14
C ASP A 40 2.50 4.11 -6.89
N PRO A 41 3.80 3.81 -7.06
CA PRO A 41 4.70 3.52 -5.95
C PRO A 41 4.80 4.64 -4.91
N ILE A 42 4.65 5.91 -5.32
CA ILE A 42 4.74 7.07 -4.43
C ILE A 42 3.52 7.11 -3.51
N ILE A 43 2.32 6.96 -4.07
CA ILE A 43 1.08 6.96 -3.28
C ILE A 43 1.02 5.73 -2.38
N VAL A 44 1.37 4.55 -2.89
CA VAL A 44 1.35 3.32 -2.08
C VAL A 44 2.36 3.41 -0.93
N ARG A 45 3.59 3.89 -1.17
CA ARG A 45 4.57 4.06 -0.08
C ARG A 45 4.06 5.01 0.99
N GLU A 46 3.44 6.12 0.60
CA GLU A 46 2.91 7.06 1.58
C GLU A 46 1.74 6.46 2.38
N ALA A 47 0.89 5.67 1.73
CA ALA A 47 -0.17 4.92 2.40
C ALA A 47 0.40 3.89 3.39
N VAL A 48 1.38 3.09 2.97
CA VAL A 48 2.02 2.05 3.81
C VAL A 48 2.73 2.63 5.02
N ARG A 49 3.42 3.77 4.86
CA ARG A 49 4.07 4.49 5.97
C ARG A 49 3.09 4.92 7.08
N ASN A 50 1.85 5.24 6.71
CA ASN A 50 0.82 5.66 7.65
C ASN A 50 -0.06 4.50 8.14
N TYR A 51 -0.16 3.43 7.34
CA TYR A 51 -0.94 2.24 7.65
C TYR A 51 -0.38 1.04 6.88
N VAL A 52 0.39 0.18 7.55
CA VAL A 52 1.12 -0.91 6.89
C VAL A 52 0.22 -1.85 6.07
N ASP A 53 -0.97 -2.16 6.58
CA ASP A 53 -1.95 -3.00 5.88
C ASP A 53 -2.45 -2.39 4.58
N ALA A 54 -2.21 -1.10 4.31
CA ALA A 54 -2.53 -0.47 3.03
C ALA A 54 -1.88 -1.20 1.85
N LEU A 55 -0.75 -1.89 2.07
CA LEU A 55 -0.09 -2.72 1.07
C LEU A 55 -1.04 -3.75 0.43
N ARG A 56 -2.04 -4.25 1.17
CA ARG A 56 -3.03 -5.20 0.65
C ARG A 56 -3.86 -4.65 -0.51
N TYR A 57 -4.04 -3.34 -0.58
CA TYR A 57 -4.84 -2.66 -1.60
C TYR A 57 -4.03 -2.28 -2.84
N ALA A 58 -2.69 -2.31 -2.74
CA ALA A 58 -1.80 -1.97 -3.82
C ALA A 58 -1.91 -2.95 -5.01
N ALA A 59 -1.59 -2.45 -6.20
CA ALA A 59 -1.50 -3.28 -7.40
C ALA A 59 -0.48 -4.41 -7.21
N VAL A 60 -0.66 -5.51 -7.94
CA VAL A 60 0.22 -6.69 -7.81
C VAL A 60 1.68 -6.35 -8.09
N ASP A 61 1.95 -5.47 -9.05
CA ASP A 61 3.31 -5.05 -9.41
C ASP A 61 4.00 -4.31 -8.26
N VAL A 62 3.25 -3.51 -7.49
CA VAL A 62 3.74 -2.83 -6.29
C VAL A 62 3.97 -3.82 -5.14
N ARG A 63 3.08 -4.81 -4.98
CA ARG A 63 3.26 -5.92 -4.02
C ARG A 63 4.37 -6.91 -4.44
N ALA A 64 4.90 -6.76 -5.65
CA ALA A 64 6.06 -7.47 -6.17
C ALA A 64 7.36 -6.63 -6.09
N ASP A 65 7.28 -5.37 -5.68
CA ASP A 65 8.45 -4.52 -5.45
C ASP A 65 9.09 -4.86 -4.09
N PRO A 66 10.30 -5.47 -4.08
CA PRO A 66 10.97 -5.85 -2.85
C PRO A 66 11.30 -4.64 -1.97
N THR A 67 11.48 -3.45 -2.54
CA THR A 67 11.80 -2.23 -1.79
C THR A 67 10.62 -1.80 -0.93
N ILE A 68 9.42 -1.78 -1.51
CA ILE A 68 8.20 -1.36 -0.81
C ILE A 68 7.77 -2.44 0.19
N VAL A 69 7.84 -3.71 -0.20
CA VAL A 69 7.53 -4.82 0.71
C VAL A 69 8.49 -4.84 1.89
N LEU A 70 9.79 -4.66 1.67
CA LEU A 70 10.77 -4.64 2.76
C LEU A 70 10.55 -3.45 3.71
N GLU A 71 10.17 -2.28 3.18
CA GLU A 71 9.78 -1.13 4.01
C GLU A 71 8.56 -1.42 4.88
N ALA A 72 7.55 -2.11 4.33
CA ALA A 72 6.36 -2.51 5.06
C ALA A 72 6.68 -3.55 6.15
N VAL A 73 7.46 -4.58 5.80
CA VAL A 73 7.88 -5.67 6.70
C VAL A 73 8.70 -5.13 7.87
N LYS A 74 9.58 -4.16 7.63
CA LYS A 74 10.36 -3.49 8.69
C LYS A 74 9.50 -2.73 9.70
N GLN A 75 8.33 -2.26 9.29
CA GLN A 75 7.39 -1.60 10.20
C GLN A 75 6.52 -2.61 10.94
N ASN A 76 6.07 -3.65 10.24
CA ASN A 76 5.32 -4.76 10.80
C ASN A 76 5.58 -6.03 9.97
N GLY A 77 6.19 -7.05 10.60
CA GLY A 77 6.51 -8.30 9.94
C GLY A 77 5.32 -9.02 9.31
N SER A 78 4.10 -8.81 9.81
CA SER A 78 2.89 -9.39 9.23
C SER A 78 2.60 -8.88 7.81
N ALA A 79 3.13 -7.70 7.43
CA ALA A 79 2.99 -7.14 6.09
C ALA A 79 3.44 -8.08 4.96
N LEU A 80 4.32 -9.03 5.30
CA LEU A 80 4.76 -10.08 4.37
C LEU A 80 3.58 -10.85 3.78
N GLU A 81 2.47 -11.00 4.50
CA GLU A 81 1.28 -11.72 4.02
C GLU A 81 0.70 -11.11 2.72
N TYR A 82 0.88 -9.80 2.52
CA TYR A 82 0.37 -9.06 1.38
C TYR A 82 1.30 -9.08 0.17
N ALA A 83 2.56 -9.48 0.34
CA ALA A 83 3.52 -9.56 -0.74
C ALA A 83 3.17 -10.70 -1.72
N THR A 84 3.69 -10.63 -2.94
CA THR A 84 3.55 -11.74 -3.89
C THR A 84 4.20 -13.03 -3.37
N ALA A 85 3.75 -14.19 -3.87
CA ALA A 85 4.31 -15.49 -3.49
C ALA A 85 5.84 -15.56 -3.65
N LYS A 86 6.39 -14.88 -4.67
CA LYS A 86 7.83 -14.77 -4.90
C LYS A 86 8.55 -14.13 -3.70
N LEU A 87 8.06 -12.98 -3.22
CA LEU A 87 8.68 -12.26 -2.11
C LEU A 87 8.40 -12.91 -0.76
N ARG A 88 7.26 -13.59 -0.59
CA ARG A 88 6.98 -14.42 0.60
C ARG A 88 7.91 -15.62 0.74
N ALA A 89 8.54 -16.05 -0.36
CA ALA A 89 9.53 -17.11 -0.37
C ALA A 89 10.98 -16.58 -0.37
N ASP A 90 11.18 -15.25 -0.37
CA ASP A 90 12.50 -14.66 -0.36
C ASP A 90 13.12 -14.75 1.05
N PRO A 91 14.22 -15.49 1.25
CA PRO A 91 14.80 -15.68 2.59
C PRO A 91 15.22 -14.39 3.28
N ALA A 92 15.66 -13.37 2.52
CA ALA A 92 16.09 -12.11 3.11
C ALA A 92 14.90 -11.30 3.65
N ILE A 93 13.77 -11.30 2.93
CA ILE A 93 12.54 -10.63 3.38
C ILE A 93 11.88 -11.41 4.52
N VAL A 94 11.81 -12.74 4.41
CA VAL A 94 11.25 -13.61 5.48
C VAL A 94 12.03 -13.45 6.77
N LEU A 95 13.37 -13.39 6.69
CA LEU A 95 14.20 -13.17 7.87
C LEU A 95 13.95 -11.80 8.50
N GLU A 96 13.68 -10.77 7.71
CA GLU A 96 13.30 -9.46 8.24
C GLU A 96 11.96 -9.50 8.98
N ALA A 97 10.99 -10.28 8.50
CA ALA A 97 9.65 -10.36 9.06
C ALA A 97 9.56 -11.03 10.45
N VAL A 98 10.60 -11.76 10.86
CA VAL A 98 10.65 -12.50 12.13
C VAL A 98 11.61 -11.90 13.16
N LYS A 99 12.22 -10.74 12.84
CA LYS A 99 13.04 -9.96 13.78
C LYS A 99 12.15 -9.18 14.75
#